data_AF-A0A969APB4-F1
#
_entry.id   AF-A0A969APB4-F1
#
_cell.length_a   1.000
_cell.length_b   1.000
_cell.length_c   1.000
_cell.angle_alpha   90.00
_cell.angle_beta   90.00
_cell.angle_gamma   90.00
#
_symmetry.space_group_name_H-M   'P 1'
#
loop_
_entity.id
_entity.type
_entity.pdbx_description
1 polymer ?
#
loop_
_entity_poly.entity_id
_entity_poly.type
_entity_poly.pdbx_seq_one_letter_code
_entity_poly.pdbx_strand_id
1 'polypeptide(L)' 'MSPHQIADFCQRWQIVERSLFGSVLRSDFRPDSDIDLLISYAPEASKGLLLID' A
#
# COMPACT_ATOMS: atom_id res chain seq x y z
N MET A 1 -10.50 -0.65 -6.23
CA MET A 1 -10.02 -2.06 -6.21
C MET A 1 -10.89 -2.87 -5.26
N SER A 2 -11.22 -4.10 -5.62
CA SER A 2 -11.81 -5.06 -4.69
C SER A 2 -10.76 -5.61 -3.72
N PRO A 3 -11.15 -6.22 -2.59
CA PRO A 3 -10.21 -6.88 -1.69
C PRO A 3 -9.34 -7.95 -2.39
N HIS A 4 -9.89 -8.67 -3.38
CA HIS A 4 -9.12 -9.64 -4.18
C HIS A 4 -8.03 -8.96 -5.00
N GLN A 5 -8.33 -7.85 -5.66
CA GLN A 5 -7.32 -7.11 -6.44
C GLN A 5 -6.16 -6.62 -5.56
N ILE A 6 -6.44 -6.26 -4.29
CA ILE A 6 -5.41 -5.84 -3.34
C ILE A 6 -4.57 -7.04 -2.90
N ALA A 7 -5.19 -8.19 -2.62
CA ALA A 7 -4.47 -9.40 -2.28
C ALA A 7 -3.54 -9.85 -3.42
N ASP A 8 -4.05 -9.85 -4.66
CA ASP A 8 -3.27 -10.19 -5.86
C ASP A 8 -2.09 -9.24 -6.07
N PHE A 9 -2.29 -7.94 -5.83
CA PHE A 9 -1.22 -6.95 -5.85
C PHE A 9 -0.15 -7.26 -4.80
N CYS A 10 -0.56 -7.52 -3.54
CA CYS A 10 0.39 -7.83 -2.47
C CYS A 10 1.17 -9.11 -2.78
N GLN A 11 0.51 -10.14 -3.28
CA GLN A 11 1.15 -11.39 -3.67
C GLN A 11 2.18 -11.18 -4.79
N ARG A 12 1.79 -10.47 -5.86
CA ARG A 12 2.66 -10.19 -7.01
C ARG A 12 3.94 -9.47 -6.60
N TRP A 13 3.83 -8.54 -5.67
CA TRP A 13 4.94 -7.69 -5.22
C TRP A 13 5.59 -8.19 -3.92
N GLN A 14 5.20 -9.36 -3.40
CA GLN A 14 5.71 -9.92 -2.15
C GLN A 14 5.58 -8.95 -0.95
N ILE A 15 4.49 -8.18 -0.89
CA ILE A 15 4.16 -7.30 0.25
C ILE A 15 3.54 -8.15 1.34
N VAL A 16 4.15 -8.16 2.52
CA VAL A 16 3.73 -8.97 3.68
C VAL A 16 3.03 -8.17 4.75
N GLU A 17 3.18 -6.84 4.74
CA GLU A 17 2.51 -5.94 5.66
C GLU A 17 2.14 -4.64 4.96
N ARG A 18 1.00 -4.05 5.38
CA ARG A 18 0.51 -2.76 4.93
C ARG A 18 -0.08 -2.01 6.10
N SER A 19 0.30 -0.75 6.24
CA SER A 19 -0.20 0.13 7.31
C SER A 19 -0.59 1.47 6.72
N LEU A 20 -1.76 1.96 7.12
CA LEU A 20 -2.21 3.31 6.79
C LEU A 20 -1.54 4.31 7.73
N PHE A 21 -1.14 5.45 7.20
CA PHE A 21 -0.64 6.57 7.99
C PHE A 21 -1.10 7.90 7.40
N GLY A 22 -0.72 9.01 8.03
CA GLY A 22 -1.02 10.33 7.49
C GLY A 22 -2.48 10.74 7.65
N SER A 23 -2.99 11.46 6.64
CA SER A 23 -4.27 12.19 6.73
C SER A 23 -5.48 11.29 6.97
N VAL A 24 -5.45 10.04 6.47
CA VAL A 24 -6.52 9.05 6.59
C VAL A 24 -6.88 8.67 8.03
N LEU A 25 -5.97 8.89 8.97
CA LEU A 25 -6.19 8.61 10.40
C LEU A 25 -6.80 9.79 11.16
N ARG A 26 -6.87 10.97 10.54
CA ARG A 26 -7.33 12.20 11.17
C ARG A 26 -8.82 12.41 10.91
N SER A 27 -9.47 13.15 11.81
CA SER A 27 -10.90 13.47 11.72
C SER A 27 -11.26 14.41 10.57
N ASP A 28 -10.27 15.07 9.96
CA ASP A 28 -10.43 15.98 8.83
C ASP A 28 -10.05 15.36 7.48
N PHE A 29 -10.03 14.02 7.38
CA PHE A 29 -9.86 13.31 6.11
C PHE A 29 -10.98 13.65 5.13
N ARG A 30 -10.62 13.97 3.90
CA ARG A 30 -11.55 14.42 2.86
C ARG A 30 -11.46 13.55 1.60
N PRO A 31 -12.48 13.54 0.73
CA PRO A 31 -12.45 12.78 -0.51
C PRO A 31 -11.33 13.15 -1.49
N ASP A 32 -10.78 14.36 -1.39
CA ASP A 32 -9.64 14.86 -2.18
C ASP A 32 -8.28 14.61 -1.51
N SER A 33 -8.26 13.94 -0.36
CA SER A 33 -7.01 13.63 0.35
C SER A 33 -6.33 12.40 -0.23
N ASP A 34 -5.01 12.43 -0.28
CA ASP A 34 -4.21 11.26 -0.62
C ASP A 34 -4.35 10.16 0.45
N ILE A 35 -4.09 8.92 0.04
CA ILE A 35 -4.01 7.76 0.94
C ILE A 35 -2.55 7.35 1.05
N ASP A 36 -1.95 7.62 2.21
CA ASP A 36 -0.57 7.25 2.48
C ASP A 36 -0.47 5.80 3.02
N LEU A 37 0.37 4.97 2.39
CA LEU A 37 0.59 3.56 2.75
C LEU A 37 2.07 3.28 3.02
N LEU A 38 2.35 2.68 4.17
CA LEU A 38 3.61 1.99 4.43
C LEU A 38 3.45 0.52 4.05
N ILE A 39 4.49 -0.05 3.44
CA ILE A 39 4.52 -1.46 3.07
C ILE A 39 5.83 -2.11 3.54
N SER A 40 5.71 -3.35 4.00
CA SER A 40 6.86 -4.21 4.25
C SER A 40 6.87 -5.32 3.20
N TYR A 41 8.03 -5.53 2.59
CA TYR A 41 8.26 -6.63 1.66
C TYR A 41 8.74 -7.88 2.41
N ALA A 42 8.48 -9.06 1.83
CA ALA A 42 9.13 -10.28 2.29
C ALA A 42 10.66 -10.12 2.24
N PRO A 43 11.42 -10.74 3.16
CA PRO A 43 12.89 -10.61 3.19
C PRO A 43 13.55 -10.96 1.86
N GLU A 44 13.00 -11.95 1.15
CA GLU A 44 13.51 -12.49 -0.12
C GLU A 44 12.99 -11.75 -1.35
N ALA A 45 12.19 -10.69 -1.17
CA ALA A 45 11.67 -9.93 -2.30
C ALA A 45 12.82 -9.26 -3.05
N SER A 46 12.91 -9.52 -4.36
CA SER A 46 13.87 -8.81 -5.21
C SER A 46 13.40 -7.36 -5.38
N LYS A 47 14.13 -6.45 -4.74
CA LYS A 47 13.82 -5.02 -4.67
C LYS A 47 14.24 -4.33 -5.97
N GLY A 48 13.30 -3.66 -6.62
CA GLY A 48 13.54 -2.69 -7.69
C GLY A 48 12.85 -1.37 -7.35
N LEU A 49 13.18 -0.30 -8.06
CA LEU A 49 12.44 0.97 -7.94
C LEU A 49 11.08 0.78 -8.61
N LEU A 50 10.00 0.83 -7.83
CA LEU A 50 8.63 0.78 -8.34
C LEU A 50 8.17 2.21 -8.65
N LEU A 51 8.11 2.56 -9.93
CA LEU A 51 7.31 3.69 -10.38
C LEU A 51 5.88 3.16 -10.59
N ILE A 52 4.92 3.70 -9.84
CA ILE A 52 3.50 3.48 -10.09
C ILE A 52 3.01 4.75 -10.76
N ASP A 53 2.52 4.62 -12.00
CA ASP A 53 1.95 5.70 -12.81
C ASP A 53 0.55 6.10 -12.31
#